data_AF-A0A5C4R3C1-F1
#
_entry.id   AF-A0A5C4R3C1-F1
#
_cell.length_a   1.000
_cell.length_b   1.000
_cell.length_c   1.000
_cell.angle_alpha   90.00
_cell.angle_beta   90.00
_cell.angle_gamma   90.00
#
_symmetry.space_group_name_H-M   'P 1'
#
loop_
_entity.id
_entity.type
_entity.pdbx_description
1 polymer ?
#
loop_
_entity_poly.entity_id
_entity_poly.type
_entity_poly.pdbx_seq_one_letter_code
_entity_poly.pdbx_strand_id
1 'polypeptide(L)'
;MLLSLLKILFFFAVVLALALGAVHLSETGQVLRIEYGGIEYALSPLKALVALFVLMIAAWLIFKLLGLALAVLRFLVGDETAINRHFARSRERKGYAAFGEGMLAVASGEGKLAQDKAAKAAKYLNQPHLTNLLAAQAAETSGDTGKAIGIYRTLLDDDRTRFVGIRGLMRQKLAEGDTHKALLLAQKAYALKPRHKEVQDTLLDLQTREQDWKGARRTLKDKRTQGDLPKDVALRRDAVLALQEASDVLAQGNSISAREAAISAAKASPDLVPAAVLAARSYVAQKDYRNASRILEKTWSVRPHPDVAAAYAEIVPDETPAARLRRFDALIKKNADHEETRLLKAELLLAAEDFPGARRALGDLAEKHPTVRTLSIMAAVERGEGADDSVVRGWLTRALSASRGPQWCCDKCHNVMQAWAPVCDSCGGFDTLTWREPETRHSTTSATGAEMLPLLVGAPKPADDVPDLTEPVQPHPPGPAEPEGKPAPRRVEQAVVAPGMVPRESDYRVIDEPSSTVTTPEPVLVTEPEPMPQPAPQPEPEQTVTPAAEPVMVRPDVEPTDAADWTDTRARR
;
A
#
# COMPACT_ATOMS: atom_id res chain seq x y z
N MET A 1 67.48 12.00 12.11
CA MET A 1 68.85 11.63 12.55
C MET A 1 69.94 12.20 11.64
N LEU A 2 69.82 12.10 10.31
CA LEU A 2 70.80 12.65 9.34
C LEU A 2 71.13 14.15 9.53
N LEU A 3 70.12 14.98 9.82
CA LEU A 3 70.32 16.42 10.01
C LEU A 3 71.13 16.76 11.28
N SER A 4 71.01 15.97 12.35
CA SER A 4 71.85 16.12 13.54
C SER A 4 73.28 15.64 13.28
N LEU A 5 73.43 14.56 12.52
CA LEU A 5 74.73 14.00 12.15
C LEU A 5 75.52 15.00 11.26
N LEU A 6 74.85 15.66 10.31
CA LEU A 6 75.43 16.74 9.50
C LEU A 6 75.87 17.94 10.35
N LYS A 7 75.06 18.37 11.32
CA LYS A 7 75.40 19.49 12.23
C LYS A 7 76.64 19.17 13.08
N ILE A 8 76.73 17.94 13.57
CA ILE A 8 77.87 17.49 14.37
C ILE A 8 79.13 17.39 13.49
N LEU A 9 79.03 16.80 12.29
CA LEU A 9 80.14 16.72 11.34
C LEU A 9 80.66 18.12 10.94
N PHE A 10 79.74 19.04 10.65
CA PHE A 10 80.06 20.42 10.32
C PHE A 10 80.75 21.15 11.49
N PHE A 11 80.26 20.94 12.73
CA PHE A 11 80.90 21.48 13.92
C PHE A 11 82.35 20.98 14.08
N PHE A 12 82.58 19.66 13.93
CA PHE A 12 83.92 19.10 13.98
C PHE A 12 84.82 19.61 12.85
N ALA A 13 84.28 19.79 11.64
CA ALA A 13 85.04 20.37 10.52
C ALA A 13 85.46 21.82 10.80
N VAL A 14 84.58 22.64 11.39
CA VAL A 14 84.91 24.02 11.79
C VAL A 14 85.94 24.05 12.91
N VAL A 15 85.81 23.19 13.92
CA VAL A 15 86.79 23.07 15.03
C VAL A 15 88.16 22.63 14.49
N LEU A 16 88.19 21.66 13.57
CA LEU A 16 89.42 21.19 12.94
C LEU A 16 90.07 22.29 12.10
N ALA A 17 89.29 23.04 11.31
CA ALA A 17 89.80 24.16 10.54
C ALA A 17 90.37 25.28 11.43
N LEU A 18 89.72 25.59 12.56
CA LEU A 18 90.22 26.54 13.54
C LEU A 18 91.51 26.05 14.21
N ALA A 19 91.60 24.77 14.55
CA ALA A 19 92.80 24.17 15.13
C ALA A 19 93.98 24.20 14.14
N LEU A 20 93.76 23.83 12.88
CA LEU A 20 94.77 23.91 11.82
C LEU A 20 95.20 25.36 11.54
N GLY A 21 94.24 26.29 11.52
CA GLY A 21 94.53 27.73 11.39
C GLY A 21 95.36 28.25 12.56
N ALA A 22 95.09 27.82 13.79
CA ALA A 22 95.85 28.19 14.98
C ALA A 22 97.28 27.62 14.95
N VAL A 23 97.47 26.37 14.51
CA VAL A 23 98.80 25.75 14.34
C VAL A 23 99.61 26.51 13.29
N HIS A 24 99.02 26.82 12.14
CA HIS A 24 99.70 27.55 11.06
C HIS A 24 100.09 28.98 11.46
N LEU A 25 99.24 29.64 12.26
CA LEU A 25 99.53 30.96 12.82
C LEU A 25 100.62 30.90 13.90
N SER A 26 100.74 29.79 14.63
CA SER A 26 101.79 29.59 15.64
C SER A 26 103.17 29.36 15.03
N GLU A 27 103.25 28.72 13.85
CA GLU A 27 104.50 28.42 13.15
C GLU A 27 105.09 29.64 12.42
N THR A 28 104.27 30.63 12.08
CA THR A 28 104.71 31.82 11.32
C THR A 28 105.23 32.96 12.18
N GLY A 29 105.05 32.92 13.51
CA GLY A 29 105.66 33.87 14.47
C GLY A 29 105.28 35.35 14.28
N GLN A 30 104.36 35.67 13.37
CA GLN A 30 103.92 37.04 13.07
C GLN A 30 102.68 37.41 13.89
N VAL A 31 102.69 38.60 14.49
CA VAL A 31 101.53 39.18 15.16
C VAL A 31 100.40 39.36 14.14
N LEU A 32 99.23 38.79 14.42
CA LEU A 32 98.04 38.92 13.58
C LEU A 32 97.65 40.40 13.49
N ARG A 33 97.94 41.03 12.34
CA ARG A 33 97.52 42.40 12.02
C ARG A 33 96.20 42.34 11.29
N ILE A 34 95.15 42.86 11.92
CA ILE A 34 93.85 43.02 11.28
C ILE A 34 93.73 44.50 10.89
N GLU A 35 93.68 44.77 9.60
CA GLU A 35 93.45 46.10 9.06
C GLU A 35 91.95 46.26 8.78
N TYR A 36 91.31 47.20 9.48
CA TYR A 36 89.91 47.52 9.27
C TYR A 36 89.74 49.04 9.26
N GLY A 37 89.32 49.60 8.12
CA GLY A 37 89.12 51.04 7.97
C GLY A 37 90.42 51.87 8.02
N GLY A 38 91.56 51.31 7.59
CA GLY A 38 92.85 52.02 7.54
C GLY A 38 93.54 52.21 8.89
N ILE A 39 93.07 51.54 9.95
CA ILE A 39 93.72 51.50 11.27
C ILE A 39 94.28 50.09 11.48
N GLU A 40 95.59 50.00 11.73
CA GLU A 40 96.26 48.75 12.05
C GLU A 40 96.03 48.38 13.53
N TYR A 41 95.24 47.34 13.77
CA TYR A 41 95.14 46.74 15.10
C TYR A 41 96.13 45.57 15.20
N ALA A 42 97.20 45.76 15.98
CA ALA A 42 98.07 44.66 16.39
C ALA A 42 97.38 43.89 17.53
N LEU A 43 96.86 42.69 17.23
CA LEU A 43 96.29 41.83 18.26
C LEU A 43 97.43 41.17 19.04
N SER A 44 97.62 41.59 20.29
CA SER A 44 98.40 40.79 21.23
C SER A 44 97.72 39.43 21.45
N PRO A 45 98.45 38.36 21.83
CA PRO A 45 97.86 37.03 22.01
C PRO A 45 96.62 37.01 22.94
N LEU A 46 96.62 37.86 23.97
CA LEU A 46 95.49 38.04 24.87
C LEU A 46 94.27 38.69 24.19
N LYS A 47 94.48 39.70 23.34
CA LYS A 47 93.40 40.36 22.58
C LYS A 47 92.82 39.44 21.52
N ALA A 48 93.63 38.60 20.88
CA ALA A 48 93.16 37.59 19.92
C ALA A 48 92.27 36.55 20.59
N LEU A 49 92.63 36.09 21.80
CA LEU A 49 91.83 35.14 22.56
C LEU A 49 90.47 35.73 22.99
N VAL A 50 90.46 36.98 23.46
CA VAL A 50 89.22 37.69 23.81
C VAL A 50 88.35 37.92 22.58
N ALA A 51 88.94 38.32 21.44
CA ALA A 51 88.20 38.51 20.20
C ALA A 51 87.56 37.20 19.70
N LEU A 52 88.27 36.08 19.80
CA LEU A 52 87.73 34.76 19.46
C LEU A 52 86.55 34.37 20.37
N PHE A 53 86.66 34.62 21.68
CA PHE A 53 85.59 34.32 22.63
C PHE A 53 84.33 35.17 22.38
N VAL A 54 84.50 36.46 22.10
CA VAL A 54 83.41 37.36 21.72
C VAL A 54 82.75 36.90 20.42
N LEU A 55 83.54 36.50 19.42
CA LEU A 55 83.03 35.97 18.15
C LEU A 55 82.23 34.68 18.36
N MET A 56 82.68 33.79 19.25
CA MET A 56 81.97 32.56 19.60
C MET A 56 80.61 32.84 20.26
N ILE A 57 80.56 33.79 21.21
CA ILE A 57 79.31 34.21 21.85
C ILE A 57 78.37 34.86 20.84
N ALA A 58 78.90 35.74 19.97
CA ALA A 58 78.12 36.39 18.92
C ALA A 58 77.53 35.36 17.94
N ALA A 59 78.32 34.39 17.50
CA ALA A 59 77.85 33.29 16.65
C ALA A 59 76.75 32.48 17.36
N TRP A 60 76.94 32.13 18.63
CA TRP A 60 75.93 31.41 19.41
C TRP A 60 74.61 32.17 19.51
N LEU A 61 74.67 33.48 19.81
CA LEU A 61 73.50 34.37 19.84
C LEU A 61 72.81 34.44 18.48
N ILE A 62 73.56 34.60 17.40
CA ILE A 62 73.02 34.65 16.03
C ILE A 62 72.32 33.33 15.68
N PHE A 63 72.91 32.17 15.99
CA PHE A 63 72.26 30.88 15.78
C PHE A 63 70.98 30.73 16.61
N LYS A 64 70.96 31.23 17.85
CA LYS A 64 69.76 31.23 18.70
C LYS A 64 68.67 32.14 18.14
N LEU A 65 69.03 33.33 17.68
CA LEU A 65 68.11 34.29 17.05
C LEU A 65 67.59 33.77 15.72
N LEU A 66 68.42 33.15 14.89
CA LEU A 66 68.01 32.55 13.64
C LEU A 66 67.09 31.33 13.88
N GLY A 67 67.38 30.53 14.90
CA GLY A 67 66.50 29.46 15.35
C GLY A 67 65.14 29.97 15.84
N LEU A 68 65.12 31.08 16.58
CA LEU A 68 63.89 31.76 17.00
C LEU A 68 63.13 32.30 15.78
N ALA A 69 63.81 32.99 14.87
CA ALA A 69 63.22 33.55 13.66
C ALA A 69 62.63 32.46 12.76
N LEU A 70 63.32 31.33 12.58
CA LEU A 70 62.81 30.18 11.84
C LEU A 70 61.64 29.49 12.55
N ALA A 71 61.60 29.46 13.89
CA ALA A 71 60.47 28.94 14.64
C ALA A 71 59.24 29.85 14.52
N VAL A 72 59.45 31.18 14.59
CA VAL A 72 58.40 32.19 14.36
C VAL A 72 57.91 32.14 12.91
N LEU A 73 58.80 31.97 11.94
CA LEU A 73 58.42 31.84 10.54
C LEU A 73 57.65 30.54 10.30
N ARG A 74 58.06 29.39 10.85
CA ARG A 74 57.28 28.14 10.80
C ARG A 74 55.92 28.28 11.46
N PHE A 75 55.83 29.03 12.55
CA PHE A 75 54.56 29.34 13.23
C PHE A 75 53.64 30.21 12.35
N LEU A 76 54.17 31.22 11.66
CA LEU A 76 53.41 32.04 10.71
C LEU A 76 53.04 31.26 9.42
N VAL A 77 53.89 30.33 8.99
CA VAL A 77 53.69 29.53 7.76
C VAL A 77 52.73 28.35 7.96
N GLY A 78 52.23 28.12 9.18
CA GLY A 78 51.09 27.23 9.41
C GLY A 78 51.45 25.77 9.67
N ASP A 79 52.57 25.52 10.34
CA ASP A 79 52.84 24.18 10.91
C ASP A 79 51.78 23.89 12.00
N GLU A 80 51.06 22.76 11.89
CA GLU A 80 49.92 22.40 12.73
C GLU A 80 50.29 22.33 14.23
N THR A 81 50.15 23.44 14.92
CA THR A 81 50.47 23.54 16.35
C THR A 81 49.44 22.82 17.23
N ALA A 82 49.87 22.43 18.44
CA ALA A 82 49.03 21.86 19.50
C ALA A 82 47.77 22.69 19.84
N ILE A 83 47.76 23.98 19.49
CA ILE A 83 46.64 24.91 19.64
C ILE A 83 45.50 24.57 18.65
N ASN A 84 45.82 24.31 17.38
CA ASN A 84 44.83 23.85 16.39
C ASN A 84 44.18 22.52 16.80
N ARG A 85 44.97 21.63 17.42
CA ARG A 85 44.44 20.36 17.97
C ARG A 85 43.47 20.58 19.13
N HIS A 86 43.72 21.55 20.01
CA HIS A 86 42.81 21.88 21.10
C HIS A 86 41.50 22.51 20.59
N PHE A 87 41.58 23.45 19.64
CA PHE A 87 40.38 24.06 19.04
C PHE A 87 39.61 23.10 18.13
N ALA A 88 40.28 22.18 17.43
CA ALA A 88 39.62 21.10 16.69
C ALA A 88 38.82 20.19 17.62
N ARG A 89 39.42 19.74 18.73
CA ARG A 89 38.71 18.94 19.75
C ARG A 89 37.54 19.70 20.38
N SER A 90 37.71 21.00 20.65
CA SER A 90 36.63 21.82 21.22
C SER A 90 35.47 22.00 20.23
N ARG A 91 35.77 22.24 18.95
CA ARG A 91 34.75 22.31 17.88
C ARG A 91 34.03 20.98 17.71
N GLU A 92 34.75 19.87 17.69
CA GLU A 92 34.18 18.54 17.56
C GLU A 92 33.25 18.21 18.75
N ARG A 93 33.67 18.51 19.99
CA ARG A 93 32.82 18.36 21.18
C ARG A 93 31.54 19.18 21.09
N LYS A 94 31.63 20.45 20.67
CA LYS A 94 30.45 21.32 20.46
C LYS A 94 29.56 20.78 19.33
N GLY A 95 30.15 20.24 18.28
CA GLY A 95 29.45 19.62 17.17
C GLY A 95 28.65 18.39 17.59
N TYR A 96 29.28 17.45 18.31
CA TYR A 96 28.57 16.27 18.83
C TYR A 96 27.55 16.61 19.92
N ALA A 97 27.81 17.62 20.75
CA ALA A 97 26.81 18.11 21.70
C ALA A 97 25.57 18.65 20.97
N ALA A 98 25.76 19.51 19.96
CA ALA A 98 24.66 20.02 19.13
C ALA A 98 23.95 18.89 18.36
N PHE A 99 24.70 17.90 17.87
CA PHE A 99 24.13 16.73 17.21
C PHE A 99 23.25 15.91 18.17
N GLY A 100 23.75 15.62 19.37
CA GLY A 100 23.01 14.88 20.40
C GLY A 100 21.75 15.62 20.85
N GLU A 101 21.84 16.93 21.11
CA GLU A 101 20.68 17.78 21.40
C GLU A 101 19.69 17.82 20.24
N GLY A 102 20.17 17.85 19.00
CA GLY A 102 19.32 17.78 17.80
C GLY A 102 18.58 16.45 17.69
N MET A 103 19.25 15.32 17.93
CA MET A 103 18.62 13.99 17.94
C MET A 103 17.55 13.87 19.03
N LEU A 104 17.81 14.43 20.23
CA LEU A 104 16.82 14.49 21.31
C LEU A 104 15.61 15.33 20.91
N ALA A 105 15.83 16.47 20.24
CA ALA A 105 14.75 17.34 19.75
C ALA A 105 13.91 16.68 18.65
N VAL A 106 14.52 15.91 17.74
CA VAL A 106 13.79 15.08 16.76
C VAL A 106 12.90 14.06 17.50
N ALA A 107 13.46 13.39 18.51
CA ALA A 107 12.73 12.40 19.29
C ALA A 107 11.60 13.01 20.15
N SER A 108 11.75 14.26 20.62
CA SER A 108 10.71 14.98 21.36
C SER A 108 9.67 15.67 20.48
N GLY A 109 9.83 15.64 19.15
CA GLY A 109 8.93 16.32 18.21
C GLY A 109 9.18 17.82 18.07
N GLU A 110 10.25 18.35 18.64
CA GLU A 110 10.62 19.77 18.59
C GLU A 110 11.33 20.13 17.27
N GLY A 111 10.59 20.12 16.16
CA GLY A 111 11.15 20.27 14.81
C GLY A 111 11.99 21.54 14.59
N LYS A 112 11.55 22.72 15.07
CA LYS A 112 12.32 23.98 14.92
C LYS A 112 13.65 23.94 15.67
N LEU A 113 13.62 23.49 16.94
CA LEU A 113 14.82 23.35 17.75
C LEU A 113 15.76 22.31 17.15
N ALA A 114 15.22 21.19 16.65
CA ALA A 114 15.98 20.19 15.92
C ALA A 114 16.69 20.77 14.68
N GLN A 115 16.02 21.62 13.89
CA GLN A 115 16.63 22.26 12.72
C GLN A 115 17.78 23.20 13.12
N ASP A 116 17.59 24.02 14.16
CA ASP A 116 18.63 24.93 14.67
C ASP A 116 19.86 24.16 15.17
N LYS A 117 19.63 23.07 15.90
CA LYS A 117 20.70 22.20 16.40
C LYS A 117 21.38 21.43 15.27
N ALA A 118 20.64 20.98 14.26
CA ALA A 118 21.19 20.36 13.06
C ALA A 118 22.09 21.32 12.27
N ALA A 119 21.67 22.58 12.08
CA ALA A 119 22.48 23.60 11.42
C ALA A 119 23.75 23.93 12.22
N LYS A 120 23.66 24.00 13.56
CA LYS A 120 24.84 24.13 14.44
C LYS A 120 25.77 22.93 14.33
N ALA A 121 25.23 21.71 14.32
CA ALA A 121 26.02 20.49 14.15
C ALA A 121 26.74 20.49 12.79
N ALA A 122 26.07 20.84 11.69
CA ALA A 122 26.66 20.96 10.36
C ALA A 122 27.80 22.00 10.29
N LYS A 123 27.70 23.10 11.05
CA LYS A 123 28.75 24.13 11.11
C LYS A 123 30.00 23.66 11.85
N TYR A 124 29.86 22.81 12.87
CA TYR A 124 30.97 22.35 13.71
C TYR A 124 31.54 20.99 13.30
N LEU A 125 30.71 20.12 12.72
CA LEU A 125 31.08 18.79 12.24
C LEU A 125 31.23 18.83 10.72
N ASN A 126 32.44 18.59 10.21
CA ASN A 126 32.70 18.40 8.79
C ASN A 126 32.36 16.97 8.34
N GLN A 127 31.18 16.46 8.73
CA GLN A 127 30.72 15.09 8.46
C GLN A 127 29.32 15.11 7.85
N PRO A 128 29.20 15.43 6.54
CA PRO A 128 27.91 15.62 5.87
C PRO A 128 26.99 14.40 5.98
N HIS A 129 27.54 13.18 5.98
CA HIS A 129 26.78 11.94 6.11
C HIS A 129 25.96 11.84 7.41
N LEU A 130 26.46 12.39 8.53
CA LEU A 130 25.73 12.43 9.80
C LEU A 130 24.83 13.67 9.90
N THR A 131 25.38 14.84 9.58
CA THR A 131 24.68 16.11 9.78
C THR A 131 23.51 16.29 8.83
N ASN A 132 23.62 15.81 7.59
CA ASN A 132 22.52 15.85 6.63
C ASN A 132 21.39 14.88 7.01
N LEU A 133 21.71 13.74 7.64
CA LEU A 133 20.68 12.83 8.15
C LEU A 133 19.87 13.50 9.27
N LEU A 134 20.54 14.10 10.26
CA LEU A 134 19.87 14.84 11.32
C LEU A 134 19.07 16.02 10.74
N ALA A 135 19.62 16.75 9.76
CA ALA A 135 18.92 17.85 9.12
C ALA A 135 17.67 17.40 8.36
N ALA A 136 17.71 16.26 7.66
CA ALA A 136 16.54 15.69 6.99
C ALA A 136 15.45 15.29 7.98
N GLN A 137 15.83 14.60 9.07
CA GLN A 137 14.89 14.21 10.12
C GLN A 137 14.29 15.41 10.84
N ALA A 138 15.10 16.43 11.14
CA ALA A 138 14.61 17.69 11.71
C ALA A 138 13.62 18.42 10.79
N ALA A 139 13.88 18.40 9.48
CA ALA A 139 12.96 18.94 8.48
C ALA A 139 11.63 18.16 8.46
N GLU A 140 11.68 16.82 8.48
CA GLU A 140 10.51 15.95 8.58
C GLU A 140 9.69 16.24 9.86
N THR A 141 10.33 16.30 11.03
CA THR A 141 9.67 16.60 12.32
C THR A 141 9.04 18.00 12.33
N SER A 142 9.63 18.97 11.62
CA SER A 142 9.07 20.32 11.51
C SER A 142 7.94 20.47 10.50
N GLY A 143 7.65 19.43 9.71
CA GLY A 143 6.66 19.46 8.62
C GLY A 143 7.17 20.12 7.33
N ASP A 144 8.45 20.45 7.23
CA ASP A 144 9.07 21.03 6.01
C ASP A 144 9.49 19.92 5.04
N THR A 145 8.48 19.36 4.35
CA THR A 145 8.66 18.23 3.43
C THR A 145 9.55 18.58 2.24
N GLY A 146 9.47 19.80 1.72
CA GLY A 146 10.29 20.27 0.60
C GLY A 146 11.78 20.27 0.94
N LYS A 147 12.14 20.83 2.10
CA LYS A 147 13.51 20.81 2.60
C LYS A 147 13.99 19.39 2.92
N ALA A 148 13.13 18.56 3.52
CA ALA A 148 13.45 17.16 3.81
C ALA A 148 13.79 16.38 2.53
N ILE A 149 12.96 16.51 1.47
CA ILE A 149 13.18 15.86 0.17
C ILE A 149 14.50 16.32 -0.45
N GLY A 150 14.78 17.62 -0.42
CA GLY A 150 16.04 18.18 -0.91
C GLY A 150 17.25 17.54 -0.23
N ILE A 151 17.22 17.46 1.10
CA ILE A 151 18.32 16.86 1.88
C ILE A 151 18.40 15.34 1.64
N TYR A 152 17.29 14.61 1.59
CA TYR A 152 17.33 13.18 1.29
C TYR A 152 17.92 12.87 -0.09
N ARG A 153 17.73 13.74 -1.08
CA ARG A 153 18.40 13.61 -2.39
C ARG A 153 19.92 13.75 -2.26
N THR A 154 20.41 14.72 -1.47
CA THR A 154 21.87 14.84 -1.22
C THR A 154 22.45 13.64 -0.48
N LEU A 155 21.65 12.92 0.32
CA LEU A 155 22.08 11.69 0.98
C LEU A 155 22.27 10.50 0.02
N LEU A 156 21.82 10.61 -1.23
CA LEU A 156 21.99 9.55 -2.24
C LEU A 156 23.42 9.49 -2.82
N ASP A 157 24.15 10.62 -2.75
CA ASP A 157 25.50 10.77 -3.31
C ASP A 157 26.55 9.94 -2.54
N ASP A 158 26.33 9.70 -1.24
CA ASP A 158 27.20 8.87 -0.39
C ASP A 158 26.60 7.47 -0.19
N ASP A 159 27.40 6.42 -0.49
CA ASP A 159 27.05 5.01 -0.30
C ASP A 159 26.57 4.70 1.13
N ARG A 160 27.15 5.36 2.14
CA ARG A 160 26.84 5.13 3.56
C ARG A 160 25.43 5.58 3.93
N THR A 161 24.94 6.64 3.29
CA THR A 161 23.63 7.25 3.59
C THR A 161 22.55 6.93 2.56
N ARG A 162 22.92 6.42 1.39
CA ARG A 162 22.00 6.15 0.27
C ARG A 162 20.76 5.36 0.69
N PHE A 163 20.93 4.29 1.47
CA PHE A 163 19.81 3.48 1.95
C PHE A 163 18.80 4.31 2.77
N VAL A 164 19.30 5.16 3.67
CA VAL A 164 18.45 6.00 4.52
C VAL A 164 17.80 7.13 3.70
N GLY A 165 18.53 7.70 2.73
CA GLY A 165 18.01 8.66 1.77
C GLY A 165 16.82 8.10 0.98
N ILE A 166 16.97 6.90 0.40
CA ILE A 166 15.89 6.23 -0.35
C ILE A 166 14.70 5.94 0.56
N ARG A 167 14.93 5.43 1.78
CA ARG A 167 13.85 5.15 2.74
C ARG A 167 13.07 6.42 3.12
N GLY A 168 13.77 7.54 3.34
CA GLY A 168 13.14 8.84 3.61
C GLY A 168 12.28 9.31 2.45
N LEU A 169 12.81 9.26 1.22
CA LEU A 169 12.06 9.60 0.01
C LEU A 169 10.85 8.67 -0.20
N MET A 170 10.99 7.38 0.08
CA MET A 170 9.91 6.40 -0.02
C MET A 170 8.77 6.74 0.93
N ARG A 171 9.08 7.05 2.20
CA ARG A 171 8.07 7.47 3.20
C ARG A 171 7.35 8.74 2.78
N GLN A 172 8.06 9.72 2.22
CA GLN A 172 7.42 10.92 1.70
C GLN A 172 6.47 10.63 0.53
N LYS A 173 6.88 9.76 -0.42
CA LYS A 173 5.99 9.36 -1.52
C LYS A 173 4.76 8.58 -1.05
N LEU A 174 4.91 7.73 -0.04
CA LEU A 174 3.77 7.07 0.61
C LEU A 174 2.82 8.07 1.27
N ALA A 175 3.36 9.10 1.95
CA ALA A 175 2.55 10.15 2.57
C ALA A 175 1.82 11.02 1.55
N GLU A 176 2.41 11.24 0.36
CA GLU A 176 1.78 11.91 -0.78
C GLU A 176 0.72 11.04 -1.49
N GLY A 177 0.65 9.74 -1.19
CA GLY A 177 -0.22 8.78 -1.90
C GLY A 177 0.33 8.31 -3.25
N ASP A 178 1.57 8.64 -3.60
CA ASP A 178 2.24 8.20 -4.84
C ASP A 178 2.82 6.78 -4.67
N THR A 179 1.96 5.78 -4.76
CA THR A 179 2.30 4.36 -4.59
C THR A 179 3.29 3.86 -5.65
N HIS A 180 3.15 4.34 -6.89
CA HIS A 180 4.01 3.93 -7.99
C HIS A 180 5.47 4.38 -7.77
N LYS A 181 5.71 5.66 -7.45
CA LYS A 181 7.08 6.10 -7.13
C LYS A 181 7.60 5.48 -5.84
N ALA A 182 6.73 5.26 -4.85
CA ALA A 182 7.11 4.56 -3.62
C ALA A 182 7.57 3.12 -3.93
N LEU A 183 6.90 2.40 -4.85
CA LEU A 183 7.29 1.06 -5.27
C LEU A 183 8.70 1.06 -5.89
N LEU A 184 8.99 1.99 -6.79
CA LEU A 184 10.32 2.11 -7.40
C LEU A 184 11.41 2.39 -6.36
N LEU A 185 11.12 3.23 -5.35
CA LEU A 185 12.04 3.51 -4.25
C LEU A 185 12.21 2.28 -3.34
N ALA A 186 11.13 1.54 -3.07
CA ALA A 186 11.17 0.31 -2.28
C ALA A 186 12.02 -0.77 -2.97
N GLN A 187 11.88 -0.94 -4.29
CA GLN A 187 12.72 -1.85 -5.08
C GLN A 187 14.21 -1.47 -5.00
N LYS A 188 14.53 -0.18 -5.10
CA LYS A 188 15.91 0.32 -4.94
C LYS A 188 16.44 0.09 -3.52
N ALA A 189 15.64 0.36 -2.49
CA ALA A 189 16.02 0.12 -1.10
C ALA A 189 16.26 -1.38 -0.83
N TYR A 190 15.41 -2.24 -1.41
CA TYR A 190 15.53 -3.68 -1.32
C TYR A 190 16.80 -4.20 -1.99
N ALA A 191 17.15 -3.68 -3.17
CA ALA A 191 18.41 -4.02 -3.84
C ALA A 191 19.66 -3.67 -3.01
N LEU A 192 19.62 -2.58 -2.22
CA LEU A 192 20.72 -2.18 -1.34
C LEU A 192 20.81 -3.03 -0.07
N LYS A 193 19.67 -3.34 0.57
CA LYS A 193 19.62 -4.14 1.80
C LYS A 193 18.49 -5.17 1.76
N PRO A 194 18.69 -6.32 1.06
CA PRO A 194 17.65 -7.33 0.86
C PRO A 194 17.16 -8.02 2.14
N ARG A 195 17.90 -7.94 3.25
CA ARG A 195 17.54 -8.52 4.56
C ARG A 195 16.84 -7.54 5.50
N HIS A 196 16.54 -6.32 5.04
CA HIS A 196 15.88 -5.32 5.88
C HIS A 196 14.36 -5.57 5.92
N LYS A 197 13.87 -6.11 7.04
CA LYS A 197 12.47 -6.56 7.20
C LYS A 197 11.42 -5.51 6.84
N GLU A 198 11.52 -4.29 7.37
CA GLU A 198 10.56 -3.20 7.10
C GLU A 198 10.47 -2.85 5.60
N VAL A 199 11.60 -2.93 4.88
CA VAL A 199 11.65 -2.62 3.45
C VAL A 199 11.00 -3.76 2.65
N GLN A 200 11.23 -5.01 3.05
CA GLN A 200 10.55 -6.14 2.43
C GLN A 200 9.03 -6.11 2.69
N ASP A 201 8.60 -5.76 3.90
CA ASP A 201 7.18 -5.67 4.25
C ASP A 201 6.50 -4.57 3.43
N THR A 202 7.14 -3.39 3.35
CA THR A 202 6.64 -2.26 2.54
C THR A 202 6.66 -2.59 1.05
N LEU A 203 7.72 -3.23 0.56
CA LEU A 203 7.83 -3.64 -0.85
C LEU A 203 6.75 -4.65 -1.20
N LEU A 204 6.52 -5.66 -0.36
CA LEU A 204 5.50 -6.68 -0.60
C LEU A 204 4.09 -6.05 -0.65
N ASP A 205 3.76 -5.16 0.29
CA ASP A 205 2.49 -4.43 0.31
C ASP A 205 2.31 -3.58 -0.96
N LEU A 206 3.33 -2.82 -1.36
CA LEU A 206 3.31 -2.03 -2.58
C LEU A 206 3.18 -2.89 -3.85
N GLN A 207 3.91 -4.00 -3.93
CA GLN A 207 3.83 -4.93 -5.06
C GLN A 207 2.43 -5.53 -5.17
N THR A 208 1.80 -5.90 -4.06
CA THR A 208 0.44 -6.45 -4.08
C THR A 208 -0.62 -5.41 -4.46
N ARG A 209 -0.40 -4.13 -4.11
CA ARG A 209 -1.32 -3.04 -4.48
C ARG A 209 -1.21 -2.66 -5.96
N GLU A 210 0.01 -2.62 -6.47
CA GLU A 210 0.32 -2.32 -7.87
C GLU A 210 0.21 -3.57 -8.78
N GLN A 211 -0.27 -4.70 -8.25
CA GLN A 211 -0.46 -5.96 -8.98
C GLN A 211 0.84 -6.53 -9.60
N ASP A 212 2.01 -6.19 -9.05
CA ASP A 212 3.30 -6.82 -9.37
C ASP A 212 3.42 -8.19 -8.67
N TRP A 213 2.60 -9.15 -9.08
CA TRP A 213 2.52 -10.48 -8.46
C TRP A 213 3.86 -11.24 -8.56
N LYS A 214 4.52 -11.15 -9.71
CA LYS A 214 5.81 -11.81 -9.95
C LYS A 214 6.90 -11.26 -9.03
N GLY A 215 6.96 -9.93 -8.87
CA GLY A 215 7.85 -9.28 -7.93
C GLY A 215 7.53 -9.68 -6.48
N ALA A 216 6.25 -9.66 -6.10
CA ALA A 216 5.80 -10.06 -4.76
C ALA A 216 6.22 -11.49 -4.40
N ARG A 217 6.11 -12.44 -5.35
CA ARG A 217 6.51 -13.83 -5.15
C ARG A 217 8.01 -13.97 -4.92
N ARG A 218 8.84 -13.20 -5.64
CA ARG A 218 10.29 -13.17 -5.40
C ARG A 218 10.60 -12.66 -3.99
N THR A 219 10.02 -11.52 -3.61
CA THR A 219 10.19 -10.94 -2.27
C THR A 219 9.76 -11.94 -1.19
N LEU A 220 8.62 -12.60 -1.36
CA LEU A 220 8.10 -13.60 -0.43
C LEU A 220 9.03 -14.82 -0.30
N LYS A 221 9.58 -15.31 -1.43
CA LYS A 221 10.55 -16.41 -1.44
C LYS A 221 11.79 -16.05 -0.63
N ASP A 222 12.30 -14.83 -0.79
CA ASP A 222 13.48 -14.38 -0.06
C ASP A 222 13.19 -14.23 1.44
N LYS A 223 12.02 -13.72 1.83
CA LYS A 223 11.57 -13.70 3.24
C LYS A 223 11.48 -15.10 3.84
N ARG A 224 10.95 -16.08 3.08
CA ARG A 224 10.86 -17.48 3.51
C ARG A 224 12.25 -18.08 3.71
N THR A 225 13.19 -17.86 2.78
CA THR A 225 14.57 -18.35 2.90
C THR A 225 15.30 -17.73 4.10
N GLN A 226 14.96 -16.48 4.45
CA GLN A 226 15.53 -15.77 5.60
C GLN A 226 14.94 -16.19 6.95
N GLY A 227 13.82 -16.91 6.96
CA GLY A 227 13.15 -17.37 8.19
C GLY A 227 12.22 -16.33 8.82
N ASP A 228 11.88 -15.26 8.11
CA ASP A 228 11.03 -14.17 8.63
C ASP A 228 9.53 -14.51 8.65
N LEU A 229 9.13 -15.64 8.07
CA LEU A 229 7.74 -16.07 7.92
C LEU A 229 7.58 -17.56 8.26
N PRO A 230 6.51 -17.94 9.00
CA PRO A 230 6.10 -19.33 9.14
C PRO A 230 5.86 -20.01 7.78
N LYS A 231 6.17 -21.31 7.69
CA LYS A 231 6.14 -22.06 6.41
C LYS A 231 4.74 -22.14 5.81
N ASP A 232 3.74 -22.35 6.66
CA ASP A 232 2.32 -22.40 6.33
C ASP A 232 1.82 -21.05 5.77
N VAL A 233 2.13 -19.95 6.47
CA VAL A 233 1.78 -18.59 6.02
C VAL A 233 2.46 -18.27 4.69
N ALA A 234 3.73 -18.62 4.53
CA ALA A 234 4.45 -18.40 3.29
C ALA A 234 3.88 -19.21 2.12
N LEU A 235 3.47 -20.47 2.36
CA LEU A 235 2.88 -21.33 1.34
C LEU A 235 1.51 -20.81 0.89
N ARG A 236 0.66 -20.41 1.85
CA ARG A 236 -0.65 -19.82 1.56
C ARG A 236 -0.52 -18.52 0.77
N ARG A 237 0.35 -17.61 1.20
CA ARG A 237 0.60 -16.34 0.50
C ARG A 237 1.16 -16.54 -0.91
N ASP A 238 2.08 -17.49 -1.11
CA ASP A 238 2.58 -17.83 -2.45
C ASP A 238 1.45 -18.39 -3.34
N ALA A 239 0.55 -19.21 -2.78
CA ALA A 239 -0.63 -19.69 -3.50
C ALA A 239 -1.59 -18.56 -3.88
N VAL A 240 -1.82 -17.57 -2.99
CA VAL A 240 -2.63 -16.38 -3.30
C VAL A 240 -2.00 -15.57 -4.43
N LEU A 241 -0.68 -15.33 -4.39
CA LEU A 241 0.02 -14.59 -5.45
C LEU A 241 0.00 -15.35 -6.78
N ALA A 242 0.25 -16.66 -6.75
CA ALA A 242 0.20 -17.51 -7.94
C ALA A 242 -1.22 -17.57 -8.54
N LEU A 243 -2.25 -17.53 -7.69
CA LEU A 243 -3.65 -17.45 -8.14
C LEU A 243 -3.93 -16.14 -8.89
N GLN A 244 -3.47 -15.00 -8.38
CA GLN A 244 -3.66 -13.71 -9.04
C GLN A 244 -2.88 -13.64 -10.36
N GLU A 245 -1.62 -14.08 -10.36
CA GLU A 245 -0.81 -14.19 -11.57
C GLU A 245 -1.51 -15.05 -12.64
N ALA A 246 -2.09 -16.19 -12.23
CA ALA A 246 -2.88 -17.04 -13.13
C ALA A 246 -4.17 -16.36 -13.62
N SER A 247 -4.88 -15.67 -12.73
CA SER A 247 -6.14 -14.98 -13.05
C SER A 247 -5.93 -13.88 -14.09
N ASP A 248 -4.88 -13.07 -13.94
CA ASP A 248 -4.55 -11.98 -14.87
C ASP A 248 -4.21 -12.51 -16.26
N VAL A 249 -3.41 -13.58 -16.33
CA VAL A 249 -3.07 -14.20 -17.62
C VAL A 249 -4.30 -14.84 -18.26
N LEU A 250 -5.18 -15.49 -17.47
CA LEU A 250 -6.44 -16.05 -17.98
C LEU A 250 -7.40 -14.98 -18.50
N ALA A 251 -7.43 -13.80 -17.86
CA ALA A 251 -8.24 -12.67 -18.31
C ALA A 251 -7.76 -12.09 -19.66
N GLN A 252 -6.45 -12.14 -19.93
CA GLN A 252 -5.85 -11.70 -21.20
C GLN A 252 -5.94 -12.74 -22.31
N GLY A 253 -6.29 -13.99 -21.99
CA GLY A 253 -6.46 -15.06 -22.96
C GLY A 253 -6.24 -16.44 -22.37
N ASN A 254 -6.47 -17.45 -23.20
CA ASN A 254 -6.42 -18.83 -22.74
C ASN A 254 -4.97 -19.39 -22.76
N SER A 255 -4.27 -19.31 -21.63
CA SER A 255 -2.92 -19.88 -21.49
C SER A 255 -2.93 -21.20 -20.71
N ILE A 256 -2.23 -22.22 -21.23
CA ILE A 256 -2.00 -23.50 -20.53
C ILE A 256 -1.21 -23.27 -19.24
N SER A 257 -0.18 -22.42 -19.29
CA SER A 257 0.68 -22.15 -18.12
C SER A 257 -0.11 -21.50 -16.97
N ALA A 258 -1.07 -20.63 -17.29
CA ALA A 258 -1.92 -20.00 -16.29
C ALA A 258 -2.87 -20.99 -15.61
N ARG A 259 -3.43 -21.93 -16.38
CA ARG A 259 -4.25 -23.03 -15.84
C ARG A 259 -3.43 -23.92 -14.92
N GLU A 260 -2.22 -24.30 -15.32
CA GLU A 260 -1.31 -25.09 -14.49
C GLU A 260 -0.91 -24.35 -13.21
N ALA A 261 -0.66 -23.04 -13.30
CA ALA A 261 -0.39 -22.20 -12.14
C ALA A 261 -1.59 -22.18 -11.17
N ALA A 262 -2.81 -21.97 -11.65
CA ALA A 262 -4.03 -22.01 -10.82
C ALA A 262 -4.21 -23.38 -10.13
N ILE A 263 -4.00 -24.47 -10.86
CA ILE A 263 -4.05 -25.84 -10.32
C ILE A 263 -2.96 -26.05 -9.26
N SER A 264 -1.74 -25.54 -9.49
CA SER A 264 -0.64 -25.65 -8.53
C SER A 264 -0.93 -24.87 -7.24
N ALA A 265 -1.52 -23.68 -7.34
CA ALA A 265 -1.94 -22.86 -6.20
C ALA A 265 -2.98 -23.59 -5.34
N ALA A 266 -4.01 -24.16 -5.96
CA ALA A 266 -5.04 -24.93 -5.26
C ALA A 266 -4.48 -26.21 -4.59
N LYS A 267 -3.49 -26.86 -5.20
CA LYS A 267 -2.79 -28.00 -4.58
C LYS A 267 -1.91 -27.58 -3.40
N ALA A 268 -1.27 -26.42 -3.48
CA ALA A 268 -0.42 -25.87 -2.44
C ALA A 268 -1.22 -25.44 -1.20
N SER A 269 -2.41 -24.84 -1.40
CA SER A 269 -3.29 -24.39 -0.32
C SER A 269 -4.73 -24.87 -0.56
N PRO A 270 -5.09 -26.10 -0.14
CA PRO A 270 -6.44 -26.66 -0.36
C PRO A 270 -7.55 -25.89 0.35
N ASP A 271 -7.20 -25.09 1.35
CA ASP A 271 -8.09 -24.24 2.14
C ASP A 271 -8.39 -22.90 1.43
N LEU A 272 -7.62 -22.53 0.41
CA LEU A 272 -7.86 -21.35 -0.42
C LEU A 272 -8.98 -21.64 -1.43
N VAL A 273 -10.23 -21.47 -0.99
CA VAL A 273 -11.45 -21.64 -1.79
C VAL A 273 -11.38 -21.03 -3.21
N PRO A 274 -11.00 -19.76 -3.41
CA PRO A 274 -10.96 -19.16 -4.75
C PRO A 274 -9.95 -19.85 -5.68
N ALA A 275 -8.85 -20.40 -5.15
CA ALA A 275 -7.92 -21.19 -5.96
C ALA A 275 -8.54 -22.51 -6.41
N ALA A 276 -9.23 -23.21 -5.52
CA ALA A 276 -9.92 -24.45 -5.85
C ALA A 276 -11.01 -24.24 -6.90
N VAL A 277 -11.80 -23.16 -6.78
CA VAL A 277 -12.85 -22.78 -7.74
C VAL A 277 -12.24 -22.48 -9.11
N LEU A 278 -11.19 -21.65 -9.18
CA LEU A 278 -10.53 -21.34 -10.45
C LEU A 278 -9.89 -22.57 -11.10
N ALA A 279 -9.25 -23.43 -10.31
CA ALA A 279 -8.68 -24.68 -10.78
C ALA A 279 -9.75 -25.65 -11.29
N ALA A 280 -10.89 -25.77 -10.61
CA ALA A 280 -12.00 -26.60 -11.06
C ALA A 280 -12.60 -26.09 -12.38
N ARG A 281 -12.84 -24.78 -12.51
CA ARG A 281 -13.27 -24.17 -13.78
C ARG A 281 -12.25 -24.39 -14.90
N SER A 282 -10.96 -24.34 -14.59
CA SER A 282 -9.88 -24.65 -15.53
C SER A 282 -9.90 -26.11 -16.00
N TYR A 283 -10.28 -27.06 -15.14
CA TYR A 283 -10.48 -28.48 -15.50
C TYR A 283 -11.76 -28.68 -16.32
N VAL A 284 -12.86 -28.02 -15.96
CA VAL A 284 -14.13 -28.04 -16.73
C VAL A 284 -13.90 -27.52 -18.14
N ALA A 285 -13.15 -26.43 -18.31
CA ALA A 285 -12.77 -25.91 -19.61
C ALA A 285 -11.88 -26.87 -20.44
N GLN A 286 -11.24 -27.84 -19.80
CA GLN A 286 -10.49 -28.93 -20.45
C GLN A 286 -11.34 -30.20 -20.64
N LYS A 287 -12.63 -30.16 -20.26
CA LYS A 287 -13.54 -31.32 -20.21
C LYS A 287 -13.07 -32.42 -19.26
N ASP A 288 -12.20 -32.10 -18.30
CA ASP A 288 -11.73 -33.01 -17.25
C ASP A 288 -12.60 -32.88 -15.99
N TYR A 289 -13.84 -33.34 -16.11
CA TYR A 289 -14.82 -33.26 -15.01
C TYR A 289 -14.40 -34.05 -13.78
N ARG A 290 -13.63 -35.13 -13.97
CA ARG A 290 -13.18 -36.00 -12.87
C ARG A 290 -12.21 -35.27 -11.95
N ASN A 291 -11.22 -34.57 -12.50
CA ASN A 291 -10.30 -33.79 -11.67
C ASN A 291 -10.95 -32.53 -11.10
N ALA A 292 -11.90 -31.92 -11.81
CA ALA A 292 -12.73 -30.83 -11.28
C ALA A 292 -13.51 -31.25 -10.03
N SER A 293 -14.21 -32.38 -10.07
CA SER A 293 -14.93 -32.90 -8.90
C SER A 293 -13.96 -33.21 -7.76
N ARG A 294 -12.84 -33.88 -8.05
CA ARG A 294 -11.87 -34.30 -7.02
C ARG A 294 -11.26 -33.13 -6.27
N ILE A 295 -10.94 -32.02 -6.94
CA ILE A 295 -10.32 -30.87 -6.28
C ILE A 295 -11.34 -30.14 -5.39
N LEU A 296 -12.59 -29.99 -5.84
CA LEU A 296 -13.65 -29.38 -5.06
C LEU A 296 -14.05 -30.24 -3.86
N GLU A 297 -14.16 -31.56 -4.03
CA GLU A 297 -14.43 -32.48 -2.91
C GLU A 297 -13.32 -32.46 -1.85
N LYS A 298 -12.06 -32.31 -2.28
CA LYS A 298 -10.94 -32.14 -1.35
C LYS A 298 -11.06 -30.81 -0.59
N THR A 299 -11.33 -29.71 -1.28
CA THR A 299 -11.51 -28.40 -0.62
C THR A 299 -12.70 -28.43 0.33
N TRP A 300 -13.82 -29.05 -0.06
CA TRP A 300 -14.99 -29.22 0.80
C TRP A 300 -14.69 -30.01 2.08
N SER A 301 -13.80 -31.01 2.02
CA SER A 301 -13.39 -31.75 3.21
C SER A 301 -12.62 -30.90 4.23
N VAL A 302 -12.00 -29.79 3.80
CA VAL A 302 -11.23 -28.87 4.65
C VAL A 302 -12.04 -27.64 5.05
N ARG A 303 -12.73 -27.02 4.08
CA ARG A 303 -13.47 -25.76 4.24
C ARG A 303 -14.72 -25.79 3.32
N PRO A 304 -15.85 -26.34 3.79
CA PRO A 304 -17.14 -26.21 3.11
C PRO A 304 -17.47 -24.74 2.84
N HIS A 305 -17.87 -24.41 1.60
CA HIS A 305 -18.09 -23.01 1.19
C HIS A 305 -19.07 -22.92 0.01
N PRO A 306 -20.00 -21.94 -0.02
CA PRO A 306 -21.00 -21.82 -1.09
C PRO A 306 -20.38 -21.74 -2.50
N ASP A 307 -19.29 -20.99 -2.70
CA ASP A 307 -18.59 -20.93 -4.00
C ASP A 307 -18.08 -22.30 -4.49
N VAL A 308 -17.70 -23.20 -3.58
CA VAL A 308 -17.29 -24.57 -3.94
C VAL A 308 -18.49 -25.38 -4.41
N ALA A 309 -19.64 -25.22 -3.76
CA ALA A 309 -20.89 -25.86 -4.17
C ALA A 309 -21.36 -25.33 -5.54
N ALA A 310 -21.29 -24.02 -5.76
CA ALA A 310 -21.61 -23.39 -7.04
C ALA A 310 -20.69 -23.90 -8.16
N ALA A 311 -19.37 -23.93 -7.93
CA ALA A 311 -18.41 -24.49 -8.87
C ALA A 311 -18.63 -25.99 -9.12
N TYR A 312 -19.11 -26.75 -8.13
CA TYR A 312 -19.46 -28.15 -8.29
C TYR A 312 -20.72 -28.32 -9.15
N ALA A 313 -21.70 -27.40 -9.04
CA ALA A 313 -22.88 -27.36 -9.90
C ALA A 313 -22.51 -27.09 -11.37
N GLU A 314 -21.56 -26.18 -11.62
CA GLU A 314 -21.08 -25.80 -12.96
C GLU A 314 -20.48 -26.97 -13.77
N ILE A 315 -20.04 -28.05 -13.11
CA ILE A 315 -19.46 -29.24 -13.80
C ILE A 315 -20.47 -29.88 -14.76
N VAL A 316 -21.75 -29.93 -14.37
CA VAL A 316 -22.84 -30.51 -15.16
C VAL A 316 -24.06 -29.57 -15.08
N PRO A 317 -24.17 -28.58 -15.99
CA PRO A 317 -25.22 -27.57 -15.90
C PRO A 317 -26.62 -28.14 -16.19
N ASP A 318 -26.73 -29.05 -17.16
CA ASP A 318 -28.00 -29.52 -17.73
C ASP A 318 -28.58 -30.78 -17.04
N GLU A 319 -28.26 -31.00 -15.77
CA GLU A 319 -28.78 -32.14 -14.99
C GLU A 319 -30.13 -31.83 -14.32
N THR A 320 -30.99 -32.86 -14.20
CA THR A 320 -32.25 -32.74 -13.46
C THR A 320 -31.98 -32.56 -11.95
N PRO A 321 -32.89 -31.93 -11.19
CA PRO A 321 -32.68 -31.75 -9.74
C PRO A 321 -32.41 -33.05 -8.97
N ALA A 322 -33.11 -34.13 -9.32
CA ALA A 322 -32.88 -35.44 -8.73
C ALA A 322 -31.50 -36.04 -9.08
N ALA A 323 -31.02 -35.84 -10.30
CA ALA A 323 -29.68 -36.26 -10.70
C ALA A 323 -28.59 -35.43 -10.00
N ARG A 324 -28.80 -34.11 -9.88
CA ARG A 324 -27.94 -33.18 -9.14
C ARG A 324 -27.77 -33.62 -7.69
N LEU A 325 -28.88 -33.89 -7.00
CA LEU A 325 -28.87 -34.35 -5.62
C LEU A 325 -28.01 -35.61 -5.44
N ARG A 326 -28.19 -36.62 -6.31
CA ARG A 326 -27.38 -37.87 -6.29
C ARG A 326 -25.90 -37.62 -6.52
N ARG A 327 -25.53 -36.68 -7.39
CA ARG A 327 -24.12 -36.32 -7.64
C ARG A 327 -23.51 -35.61 -6.43
N PHE A 328 -24.24 -34.68 -5.85
CA PHE A 328 -23.82 -33.92 -4.67
C PHE A 328 -23.69 -34.79 -3.41
N ASP A 329 -24.26 -35.99 -3.35
CA ASP A 329 -24.04 -36.94 -2.25
C ASP A 329 -22.55 -37.20 -1.98
N ALA A 330 -21.71 -37.20 -3.02
CA ALA A 330 -20.26 -37.35 -2.87
C ALA A 330 -19.63 -36.20 -2.07
N LEU A 331 -20.10 -34.97 -2.30
CA LEU A 331 -19.67 -33.75 -1.61
C LEU A 331 -20.22 -33.72 -0.18
N ILE A 332 -21.52 -33.97 -0.02
CA ILE A 332 -22.24 -33.96 1.27
C ILE A 332 -21.63 -34.95 2.26
N LYS A 333 -21.28 -36.16 1.81
CA LYS A 333 -20.68 -37.20 2.66
C LYS A 333 -19.33 -36.82 3.27
N LYS A 334 -18.60 -35.84 2.71
CA LYS A 334 -17.29 -35.43 3.23
C LYS A 334 -17.38 -34.67 4.55
N ASN A 335 -18.45 -33.91 4.77
CA ASN A 335 -18.65 -33.06 5.95
C ASN A 335 -20.14 -32.95 6.28
N ALA A 336 -20.80 -34.08 6.58
CA ALA A 336 -22.26 -34.17 6.70
C ALA A 336 -22.84 -33.27 7.81
N ASP A 337 -22.11 -33.10 8.92
CA ASP A 337 -22.58 -32.36 10.09
C ASP A 337 -22.31 -30.85 10.01
N HIS A 338 -21.52 -30.40 9.04
CA HIS A 338 -21.20 -28.99 8.87
C HIS A 338 -22.43 -28.19 8.45
N GLU A 339 -22.63 -27.00 9.02
CA GLU A 339 -23.78 -26.13 8.74
C GLU A 339 -23.96 -25.87 7.23
N GLU A 340 -22.91 -25.44 6.53
CA GLU A 340 -22.93 -25.22 5.08
C GLU A 340 -23.38 -26.47 4.28
N THR A 341 -23.02 -27.68 4.74
CA THR A 341 -23.45 -28.92 4.09
C THR A 341 -24.95 -29.18 4.30
N ARG A 342 -25.46 -28.91 5.50
CA ARG A 342 -26.89 -29.02 5.81
C ARG A 342 -27.72 -28.02 5.01
N LEU A 343 -27.24 -26.78 4.91
CA LEU A 343 -27.84 -25.73 4.07
C LEU A 343 -27.88 -26.15 2.59
N LEU A 344 -26.74 -26.57 2.04
CA LEU A 344 -26.64 -27.05 0.66
C LEU A 344 -27.58 -28.23 0.41
N LYS A 345 -27.62 -29.21 1.33
CA LYS A 345 -28.50 -30.36 1.21
C LYS A 345 -29.98 -29.96 1.20
N ALA A 346 -30.38 -29.02 2.07
CA ALA A 346 -31.74 -28.53 2.11
C ALA A 346 -32.13 -27.81 0.80
N GLU A 347 -31.25 -26.96 0.25
CA GLU A 347 -31.47 -26.29 -1.03
C GLU A 347 -31.58 -27.26 -2.21
N LEU A 348 -30.74 -28.30 -2.25
CA LEU A 348 -30.82 -29.35 -3.26
C LEU A 348 -32.12 -30.16 -3.19
N LEU A 349 -32.61 -30.43 -1.97
CA LEU A 349 -33.88 -31.11 -1.75
C LEU A 349 -35.07 -30.22 -2.12
N LEU A 350 -35.01 -28.92 -1.82
CA LEU A 350 -35.98 -27.94 -2.29
C LEU A 350 -36.06 -27.89 -3.82
N ALA A 351 -34.91 -27.87 -4.51
CA ALA A 351 -34.86 -27.90 -5.97
C ALA A 351 -35.45 -29.20 -6.55
N ALA A 352 -35.40 -30.30 -5.79
CA ALA A 352 -35.99 -31.59 -6.14
C ALA A 352 -37.44 -31.76 -5.64
N GLU A 353 -38.06 -30.70 -5.09
CA GLU A 353 -39.41 -30.68 -4.54
C GLU A 353 -39.66 -31.68 -3.38
N ASP A 354 -38.61 -32.16 -2.72
CA ASP A 354 -38.70 -32.94 -1.48
C ASP A 354 -38.69 -31.99 -0.27
N PHE A 355 -39.83 -31.32 -0.04
CA PHE A 355 -39.97 -30.36 1.07
C PHE A 355 -39.79 -31.02 2.46
N PRO A 356 -40.38 -32.20 2.76
CA PRO A 356 -40.15 -32.88 4.03
C PRO A 356 -38.69 -33.30 4.22
N GLY A 357 -38.00 -33.67 3.14
CA GLY A 357 -36.56 -33.92 3.14
C GLY A 357 -35.75 -32.67 3.44
N ALA A 358 -36.08 -31.55 2.79
CA ALA A 358 -35.42 -30.27 3.01
C ALA A 358 -35.58 -29.80 4.47
N ARG A 359 -36.78 -29.93 5.05
CA ARG A 359 -37.03 -29.66 6.49
C ARG A 359 -36.11 -30.49 7.38
N ARG A 360 -36.03 -31.80 7.15
CA ARG A 360 -35.18 -32.73 7.91
C ARG A 360 -33.68 -32.43 7.76
N ALA A 361 -33.23 -32.02 6.57
CA ALA A 361 -31.85 -31.66 6.32
C ALA A 361 -31.45 -30.35 7.02
N LEU A 362 -32.34 -29.35 6.97
CA LEU A 362 -32.17 -28.09 7.68
C LEU A 362 -32.17 -28.31 9.20
N GLY A 363 -33.03 -29.19 9.70
CA GLY A 363 -33.16 -29.54 11.12
C GLY A 363 -33.39 -28.31 12.00
N ASP A 364 -32.58 -28.18 13.04
CA ASP A 364 -32.64 -27.12 14.05
C ASP A 364 -31.91 -25.81 13.69
N LEU A 365 -31.34 -25.68 12.48
CA LEU A 365 -30.54 -24.50 12.12
C LEU A 365 -31.35 -23.20 12.12
N ALA A 366 -32.62 -23.23 11.69
CA ALA A 366 -33.50 -22.07 11.72
C ALA A 366 -33.81 -21.56 13.15
N GLU A 367 -33.57 -22.38 14.17
CA GLU A 367 -33.79 -22.05 15.57
C GLU A 367 -32.48 -21.70 16.27
N LYS A 368 -31.42 -22.50 16.10
CA LYS A 368 -30.12 -22.33 16.78
C LYS A 368 -29.27 -21.22 16.19
N HIS A 369 -29.26 -21.08 14.87
CA HIS A 369 -28.48 -20.07 14.15
C HIS A 369 -29.34 -19.46 13.02
N PRO A 370 -30.31 -18.59 13.37
CA PRO A 370 -31.20 -17.99 12.40
C PRO A 370 -30.44 -16.98 11.53
N THR A 371 -30.30 -17.31 10.26
CA THR A 371 -29.77 -16.43 9.21
C THR A 371 -30.85 -16.18 8.16
N VAL A 372 -30.65 -15.16 7.34
CA VAL A 372 -31.50 -14.91 6.16
C VAL A 372 -31.63 -16.19 5.34
N ARG A 373 -30.54 -16.94 5.15
CA ARG A 373 -30.53 -18.19 4.37
C ARG A 373 -31.33 -19.31 5.06
N THR A 374 -31.10 -19.60 6.34
CA THR A 374 -31.84 -20.67 7.04
C THR A 374 -33.35 -20.39 7.09
N LEU A 375 -33.73 -19.15 7.36
CA LEU A 375 -35.14 -18.74 7.45
C LEU A 375 -35.81 -18.70 6.07
N SER A 376 -35.09 -18.31 5.01
CA SER A 376 -35.61 -18.35 3.64
C SER A 376 -35.84 -19.78 3.15
N ILE A 377 -34.93 -20.71 3.48
CA ILE A 377 -35.11 -22.15 3.21
C ILE A 377 -36.35 -22.66 3.95
N MET A 378 -36.51 -22.33 5.24
CA MET A 378 -37.70 -22.75 6.01
C MET A 378 -38.99 -22.17 5.40
N ALA A 379 -39.00 -20.89 5.03
CA ALA A 379 -40.16 -20.28 4.37
C ALA A 379 -40.52 -20.99 3.05
N ALA A 380 -39.51 -21.40 2.27
CA ALA A 380 -39.71 -22.17 1.03
C ALA A 380 -40.26 -23.58 1.31
N VAL A 381 -39.78 -24.25 2.36
CA VAL A 381 -40.31 -25.54 2.81
C VAL A 381 -41.79 -25.42 3.19
N GLU A 382 -42.16 -24.46 4.06
CA GLU A 382 -43.54 -24.26 4.51
C GLU A 382 -44.48 -24.00 3.34
N ARG A 383 -44.06 -23.16 2.39
CA ARG A 383 -44.83 -22.89 1.17
C ARG A 383 -45.02 -24.15 0.32
N GLY A 384 -43.97 -24.96 0.15
CA GLY A 384 -44.03 -26.19 -0.63
C GLY A 384 -44.89 -27.29 0.02
N GLU A 385 -44.95 -27.33 1.35
CA GLU A 385 -45.83 -28.24 2.11
C GLU A 385 -47.29 -27.75 2.18
N GLY A 386 -47.59 -26.55 1.66
CA GLY A 386 -48.94 -26.01 1.60
C GLY A 386 -49.40 -25.29 2.88
N ALA A 387 -48.48 -24.77 3.68
CA ALA A 387 -48.82 -23.95 4.85
C ALA A 387 -49.46 -22.61 4.44
N ASP A 388 -50.22 -22.01 5.36
CA ASP A 388 -50.84 -20.71 5.15
C ASP A 388 -49.83 -19.59 4.89
N ASP A 389 -50.21 -18.62 4.05
CA ASP A 389 -49.40 -17.45 3.72
C ASP A 389 -48.99 -16.62 4.95
N SER A 390 -49.74 -16.70 6.05
CA SER A 390 -49.39 -16.07 7.33
C SER A 390 -48.12 -16.68 7.94
N VAL A 391 -47.95 -18.01 7.87
CA VAL A 391 -46.78 -18.74 8.38
C VAL A 391 -45.55 -18.40 7.55
N VAL A 392 -45.68 -18.45 6.22
CA VAL A 392 -44.59 -18.11 5.29
C VAL A 392 -44.14 -16.66 5.51
N ARG A 393 -45.08 -15.71 5.65
CA ARG A 393 -44.77 -14.31 5.98
C ARG A 393 -44.10 -14.17 7.34
N GLY A 394 -44.48 -14.97 8.33
CA GLY A 394 -43.84 -15.00 9.65
C GLY A 394 -42.34 -15.32 9.55
N TRP A 395 -41.97 -16.34 8.78
CA TRP A 395 -40.57 -16.69 8.53
C TRP A 395 -39.80 -15.61 7.78
N LEU A 396 -40.39 -15.05 6.72
CA LEU A 396 -39.76 -13.98 5.95
C LEU A 396 -39.59 -12.69 6.75
N THR A 397 -40.54 -12.36 7.63
CA THR A 397 -40.44 -11.20 8.52
C THR A 397 -39.28 -11.37 9.51
N ARG A 398 -39.10 -12.57 10.07
CA ARG A 398 -37.94 -12.90 10.91
C ARG A 398 -36.61 -12.78 10.15
N ALA A 399 -36.60 -13.09 8.85
CA ALA A 399 -35.40 -13.01 8.03
C ALA A 399 -34.90 -11.58 7.82
N LEU A 400 -35.79 -10.55 7.84
CA LEU A 400 -35.40 -9.15 7.61
C LEU A 400 -34.40 -8.62 8.64
N SER A 401 -34.49 -9.10 9.89
CA SER A 401 -33.58 -8.73 10.98
C SER A 401 -32.51 -9.78 11.26
N ALA A 402 -32.53 -10.91 10.53
CA ALA A 402 -31.57 -12.00 10.73
C ALA A 402 -30.21 -11.67 10.13
N SER A 403 -29.17 -12.34 10.63
CA SER A 403 -27.83 -12.22 10.05
C SER A 403 -27.81 -12.76 8.62
N ARG A 404 -27.01 -12.17 7.74
CA ARG A 404 -26.77 -12.72 6.39
C ARG A 404 -25.91 -13.99 6.41
N GLY A 405 -25.43 -14.39 7.59
CA GLY A 405 -24.50 -15.50 7.77
C GLY A 405 -23.05 -15.10 7.46
N PRO A 406 -22.17 -16.10 7.27
CA PRO A 406 -20.77 -15.89 6.94
C PRO A 406 -20.58 -15.09 5.64
N GLN A 407 -19.64 -14.15 5.66
CA GLN A 407 -19.24 -13.30 4.54
C GLN A 407 -17.70 -13.17 4.54
N TRP A 408 -17.13 -12.62 3.46
CA TRP A 408 -15.70 -12.31 3.43
C TRP A 408 -15.40 -11.11 4.33
N CYS A 409 -14.80 -11.36 5.48
CA CYS A 409 -14.45 -10.33 6.45
C CYS A 409 -12.93 -10.18 6.53
N CYS A 410 -12.45 -8.94 6.54
CA CYS A 410 -11.04 -8.65 6.80
C CYS A 410 -10.70 -8.88 8.28
N ASP A 411 -9.68 -9.67 8.58
CA ASP A 411 -9.21 -9.90 9.95
C ASP A 411 -8.55 -8.66 10.58
N LYS A 412 -8.10 -7.70 9.76
CA LYS A 412 -7.38 -6.51 10.22
C LYS A 412 -8.30 -5.33 10.51
N CYS A 413 -9.28 -5.07 9.64
CA CYS A 413 -10.15 -3.89 9.75
C CYS A 413 -11.63 -4.22 9.87
N HIS A 414 -11.99 -5.51 9.86
CA HIS A 414 -13.37 -6.01 9.93
C HIS A 414 -14.27 -5.55 8.76
N ASN A 415 -13.70 -4.98 7.69
CA ASN A 415 -14.46 -4.65 6.48
C ASN A 415 -15.05 -5.92 5.86
N VAL A 416 -16.30 -5.84 5.41
CA VAL A 416 -17.02 -6.93 4.77
C VAL A 416 -17.00 -6.72 3.26
N MET A 417 -16.52 -7.72 2.54
CA MET A 417 -16.43 -7.72 1.07
C MET A 417 -17.43 -8.72 0.49
N GLN A 418 -18.00 -8.39 -0.67
CA GLN A 418 -18.98 -9.26 -1.36
C GLN A 418 -18.31 -10.46 -2.03
N ALA A 419 -17.15 -10.23 -2.65
CA ALA A 419 -16.34 -11.26 -3.29
C ALA A 419 -14.97 -11.32 -2.65
N TRP A 420 -14.34 -12.49 -2.70
CA TRP A 420 -12.97 -12.64 -2.26
C TRP A 420 -12.02 -11.84 -3.15
N ALA A 421 -11.04 -11.17 -2.52
CA ALA A 421 -9.93 -10.49 -3.17
C ALA A 421 -8.62 -10.80 -2.43
N PRO A 422 -7.46 -10.74 -3.09
CA PRO A 422 -6.16 -10.93 -2.43
C PRO A 422 -5.83 -9.80 -1.44
N VAL A 423 -6.41 -8.61 -1.64
CA VAL A 423 -6.17 -7.40 -0.87
C VAL A 423 -7.51 -6.82 -0.43
N CYS A 424 -7.59 -6.38 0.83
CA CYS A 424 -8.77 -5.67 1.33
C CYS A 424 -8.87 -4.27 0.70
N ASP A 425 -10.03 -3.95 0.13
CA ASP A 425 -10.38 -2.66 -0.47
C ASP A 425 -10.36 -1.47 0.52
N SER A 426 -10.63 -1.72 1.81
CA SER A 426 -10.67 -0.68 2.85
C SER A 426 -9.27 -0.37 3.41
N CYS A 427 -8.56 -1.39 3.89
CA CYS A 427 -7.28 -1.19 4.62
C CYS A 427 -6.02 -1.55 3.83
N GLY A 428 -6.16 -2.09 2.60
CA GLY A 428 -5.04 -2.55 1.79
C GLY A 428 -4.31 -3.79 2.31
N GLY A 429 -4.89 -4.52 3.28
CA GLY A 429 -4.25 -5.71 3.88
C GLY A 429 -4.22 -6.90 2.94
N PHE A 430 -3.05 -7.46 2.68
CA PHE A 430 -2.84 -8.65 1.83
C PHE A 430 -3.11 -9.98 2.57
N ASP A 431 -3.86 -10.89 1.94
CA ASP A 431 -4.29 -12.20 2.48
C ASP A 431 -4.88 -12.09 3.89
N THR A 432 -5.82 -11.16 4.06
CA THR A 432 -6.49 -10.89 5.34
C THR A 432 -7.96 -11.27 5.37
N LEU A 433 -8.52 -11.75 4.24
CA LEU A 433 -9.94 -12.07 4.15
C LEU A 433 -10.21 -13.50 4.62
N THR A 434 -11.17 -13.63 5.54
CA THR A 434 -11.66 -14.90 6.06
C THR A 434 -13.17 -15.00 5.88
N TRP A 435 -13.67 -16.21 5.65
CA TRP A 435 -15.10 -16.48 5.55
C TRP A 435 -15.66 -16.70 6.97
N ARG A 436 -16.31 -15.67 7.52
CA ARG A 436 -16.85 -15.69 8.88
C ARG A 436 -18.05 -14.74 8.99
N GLU A 437 -18.83 -14.92 10.04
CA GLU A 437 -19.92 -13.99 10.33
C GLU A 437 -19.36 -12.64 10.81
N PRO A 438 -19.81 -11.49 10.26
CA PRO A 438 -19.36 -10.19 10.72
C PRO A 438 -19.73 -9.94 12.19
N GLU A 439 -18.79 -9.41 12.98
CA GLU A 439 -18.98 -9.14 14.41
C GLU A 439 -20.06 -8.07 14.66
N THR A 440 -20.14 -7.08 13.77
CA THR A 440 -21.19 -6.07 13.85
C THR A 440 -22.37 -6.47 12.98
N ARG A 441 -23.56 -6.59 13.59
CA ARG A 441 -24.86 -6.73 12.90
C ARG A 441 -25.25 -5.42 12.18
N HIS A 442 -24.33 -4.79 11.45
CA HIS A 442 -24.68 -3.70 10.55
C HIS A 442 -25.35 -4.31 9.33
N SER A 443 -26.66 -4.52 9.46
CA SER A 443 -27.57 -4.55 8.34
C SER A 443 -27.30 -3.29 7.51
N THR A 444 -26.73 -3.45 6.32
CA THR A 444 -26.67 -2.39 5.29
C THR A 444 -28.05 -2.02 4.75
N THR A 445 -29.12 -2.56 5.33
CA THR A 445 -30.50 -2.11 5.17
C THR A 445 -30.86 -1.19 6.34
N SER A 446 -31.20 0.06 6.01
CA SER A 446 -31.71 1.10 6.92
C SER A 446 -32.60 0.53 8.03
N ALA A 447 -32.23 0.79 9.28
CA ALA A 447 -32.95 0.37 10.49
C ALA A 447 -34.41 0.89 10.57
N THR A 448 -34.82 1.81 9.69
CA THR A 448 -36.12 2.48 9.79
C THR A 448 -37.31 1.65 9.29
N GLY A 449 -37.10 0.62 8.47
CA GLY A 449 -38.22 -0.15 7.86
C GLY A 449 -38.67 -1.38 8.64
N ALA A 450 -37.73 -2.07 9.30
CA ALA A 450 -38.00 -3.36 9.93
C ALA A 450 -38.71 -3.24 11.30
N GLU A 451 -38.47 -2.14 12.04
CA GLU A 451 -39.01 -1.96 13.40
C GLU A 451 -40.51 -1.62 13.43
N MET A 452 -41.08 -1.11 12.34
CA MET A 452 -42.49 -0.69 12.26
C MET A 452 -43.43 -1.80 11.74
N LEU A 453 -42.90 -2.93 11.29
CA LEU A 453 -43.68 -4.02 10.69
C LEU A 453 -44.72 -4.68 11.63
N PRO A 454 -44.46 -4.87 12.94
CA PRO A 454 -45.48 -5.41 13.85
C PRO A 454 -46.74 -4.54 13.95
N LEU A 455 -46.62 -3.23 13.70
CA LEU A 455 -47.73 -2.28 13.71
C LEU A 455 -48.48 -2.22 12.37
N LEU A 456 -47.82 -2.59 11.26
CA LEU A 456 -48.42 -2.59 9.92
C LEU A 456 -49.18 -3.89 9.59
N VAL A 457 -48.77 -5.03 10.13
CA VAL A 457 -49.24 -6.35 9.68
C VAL A 457 -50.38 -6.94 10.54
N GLY A 458 -50.65 -6.37 11.72
CA GLY A 458 -51.68 -6.88 12.63
C GLY A 458 -51.26 -8.21 13.28
N ALA A 459 -51.37 -8.30 14.60
CA ALA A 459 -51.03 -9.52 15.33
C ALA A 459 -51.92 -10.69 14.91
N PRO A 460 -51.39 -11.94 14.84
CA PRO A 460 -52.22 -13.11 14.58
C PRO A 460 -53.21 -13.27 15.74
N LYS A 461 -54.51 -13.34 15.39
CA LYS A 461 -55.58 -13.58 16.35
C LYS A 461 -55.40 -15.00 16.93
N PRO A 462 -55.34 -15.19 18.26
CA PRO A 462 -55.32 -16.53 18.84
C PRO A 462 -56.57 -17.29 18.39
N ALA A 463 -56.36 -18.49 17.86
CA ALA A 463 -57.43 -19.44 17.60
C ALA A 463 -57.79 -20.11 18.93
N ASP A 464 -58.63 -19.44 19.72
CA ASP A 464 -59.47 -20.03 20.77
C ASP A 464 -60.35 -18.89 21.31
N ASP A 465 -61.49 -18.68 20.64
CA ASP A 465 -62.67 -18.03 21.20
C ASP A 465 -63.82 -18.25 20.21
N VAL A 466 -64.48 -19.40 20.36
CA VAL A 466 -65.84 -19.59 19.82
C VAL A 466 -66.78 -18.96 20.86
N PRO A 467 -67.52 -17.88 20.56
CA PRO A 467 -68.41 -17.28 21.54
C PRO A 467 -69.61 -18.20 21.80
N ASP A 468 -69.83 -18.52 23.08
CA ASP A 468 -71.03 -19.16 23.61
C ASP A 468 -72.24 -18.21 23.45
N LEU A 469 -73.28 -18.67 22.74
CA LEU A 469 -74.47 -17.90 22.37
C LEU A 469 -75.64 -18.10 23.36
N THR A 470 -75.38 -18.03 24.67
CA THR A 470 -76.42 -18.30 25.68
C THR A 470 -76.56 -17.25 26.79
N GLU A 471 -76.47 -15.95 26.47
CA GLU A 471 -77.03 -14.90 27.34
C GLU A 471 -77.94 -13.90 26.60
N PRO A 472 -79.08 -13.51 27.20
CA PRO A 472 -80.13 -12.75 26.54
C PRO A 472 -79.82 -11.25 26.44
N VAL A 473 -80.13 -10.70 25.26
CA VAL A 473 -80.04 -9.28 24.90
C VAL A 473 -80.94 -8.42 25.80
N GLN A 474 -80.34 -7.47 26.51
CA GLN A 474 -81.03 -6.33 27.12
C GLN A 474 -80.92 -5.10 26.20
N PRO A 475 -82.03 -4.38 25.94
CA PRO A 475 -82.07 -3.30 24.96
C PRO A 475 -81.44 -1.99 25.49
N HIS A 476 -80.53 -1.40 24.71
CA HIS A 476 -80.00 -0.06 24.96
C HIS A 476 -81.02 1.04 24.54
N PRO A 477 -81.24 2.08 25.37
CA PRO A 477 -82.03 3.27 25.01
C PRO A 477 -81.27 4.23 24.08
N PRO A 478 -81.96 5.14 23.37
CA PRO A 478 -81.49 5.75 22.13
C PRO A 478 -80.54 6.93 22.38
N GLY A 479 -79.37 6.88 21.74
CA GLY A 479 -78.43 8.00 21.62
C GLY A 479 -78.62 8.75 20.29
N PRO A 480 -78.25 10.05 20.21
CA PRO A 480 -78.81 10.99 19.25
C PRO A 480 -78.13 10.98 17.87
N ALA A 481 -78.97 11.22 16.86
CA ALA A 481 -78.76 11.97 15.62
C ALA A 481 -77.40 11.86 14.90
N GLU A 482 -77.44 11.05 13.84
CA GLU A 482 -76.93 11.32 12.47
C GLU A 482 -76.11 12.61 12.28
N PRO A 483 -74.79 12.53 12.00
CA PRO A 483 -74.10 13.62 11.34
C PRO A 483 -74.39 13.54 9.83
N GLU A 484 -75.31 14.38 9.37
CA GLU A 484 -75.34 14.82 7.98
C GLU A 484 -74.00 15.49 7.64
N GLY A 485 -73.31 14.99 6.61
CA GLY A 485 -72.15 15.67 6.07
C GLY A 485 -71.32 14.78 5.16
N LYS A 486 -71.52 14.91 3.84
CA LYS A 486 -70.63 14.34 2.83
C LYS A 486 -69.18 14.76 3.13
N PRO A 487 -68.19 13.86 3.07
CA PRO A 487 -66.79 14.25 3.24
C PRO A 487 -66.39 15.20 2.11
N ALA A 488 -65.84 16.36 2.47
CA ALA A 488 -65.34 17.34 1.52
C ALA A 488 -64.18 16.75 0.69
N PRO A 489 -64.06 17.08 -0.61
CA PRO A 489 -63.00 16.56 -1.46
C PRO A 489 -61.63 17.00 -0.94
N ARG A 490 -60.67 16.08 -0.98
CA ARG A 490 -59.29 16.30 -0.54
C ARG A 490 -58.57 17.13 -1.60
N ARG A 491 -58.35 18.42 -1.31
CA ARG A 491 -57.63 19.36 -2.15
C ARG A 491 -56.14 18.98 -2.22
N VAL A 492 -55.62 18.72 -3.42
CA VAL A 492 -54.17 18.53 -3.65
C VAL A 492 -53.68 19.68 -4.53
N GLU A 493 -52.67 20.41 -4.04
CA GLU A 493 -52.01 21.49 -4.77
C GLU A 493 -50.78 20.93 -5.49
N GLN A 494 -50.75 21.04 -6.82
CA GLN A 494 -49.61 20.58 -7.62
C GLN A 494 -48.96 21.77 -8.33
N ALA A 495 -47.65 21.90 -8.19
CA ALA A 495 -46.86 22.93 -8.85
C ALA A 495 -46.66 22.55 -10.33
N VAL A 496 -47.11 23.41 -11.25
CA VAL A 496 -46.92 23.20 -12.69
C VAL A 496 -45.69 23.97 -13.15
N VAL A 497 -44.50 23.40 -12.92
CA VAL A 497 -43.22 24.00 -13.32
C VAL A 497 -42.35 22.96 -14.03
N ALA A 498 -41.56 23.39 -15.01
CA ALA A 498 -40.63 22.52 -15.72
C ALA A 498 -39.57 21.94 -14.75
N PRO A 499 -39.09 20.70 -14.98
CA PRO A 499 -38.11 20.06 -14.09
C PRO A 499 -36.83 20.90 -13.95
N GLY A 500 -36.47 21.27 -12.72
CA GLY A 500 -35.23 22.01 -12.41
C GLY A 500 -35.41 23.47 -11.94
N MET A 501 -36.64 23.99 -11.89
CA MET A 501 -36.94 25.32 -11.34
C MET A 501 -37.65 25.24 -9.98
N VAL A 502 -37.36 26.19 -9.08
CA VAL A 502 -38.04 26.31 -7.77
C VAL A 502 -39.40 27.00 -7.98
N PRO A 503 -40.54 26.37 -7.65
CA PRO A 503 -41.87 26.96 -7.82
C PRO A 503 -42.09 28.20 -6.94
N ARG A 504 -42.80 29.21 -7.47
CA ARG A 504 -43.30 30.35 -6.68
C ARG A 504 -44.75 30.08 -6.24
N GLU A 505 -45.23 30.76 -5.21
CA GLU A 505 -46.59 30.57 -4.66
C GLU A 505 -47.71 30.74 -5.71
N SER A 506 -47.48 31.52 -6.77
CA SER A 506 -48.43 31.70 -7.89
C SER A 506 -48.55 30.49 -8.81
N ASP A 507 -47.64 29.52 -8.73
CA ASP A 507 -47.47 28.45 -9.72
C ASP A 507 -48.19 27.15 -9.30
N TYR A 508 -48.86 27.16 -8.15
CA TYR A 508 -49.68 26.07 -7.65
C TYR A 508 -51.10 26.20 -8.19
N ARG A 509 -51.58 25.15 -8.88
CA ARG A 509 -52.99 25.03 -9.25
C ARG A 509 -53.66 23.93 -8.44
N VAL A 510 -54.88 24.22 -8.00
CA VAL A 510 -55.76 23.27 -7.31
C VAL A 510 -56.47 22.43 -8.36
N ILE A 511 -56.31 21.12 -8.30
CA ILE A 511 -57.02 20.16 -9.16
C ILE A 511 -57.97 19.35 -8.26
N ASP A 512 -59.25 19.33 -8.60
CA ASP A 512 -60.26 18.48 -7.96
C ASP A 512 -60.43 17.21 -8.81
N GLU A 513 -59.90 16.07 -8.37
CA GLU A 513 -60.12 14.79 -9.05
C GLU A 513 -61.46 14.13 -8.63
N PRO A 514 -62.29 13.66 -9.57
CA PRO A 514 -63.35 12.72 -9.24
C PRO A 514 -62.81 11.28 -9.18
N SER A 515 -63.01 10.66 -8.03
CA SER A 515 -62.83 9.22 -7.80
C SER A 515 -63.89 8.42 -8.58
N SER A 516 -63.48 7.69 -9.62
CA SER A 516 -64.21 6.51 -10.08
C SER A 516 -63.29 5.55 -10.83
N THR A 517 -63.15 4.34 -10.28
CA THR A 517 -62.67 3.15 -10.97
C THR A 517 -63.69 2.69 -12.01
N VAL A 518 -63.32 2.61 -13.29
CA VAL A 518 -64.09 1.88 -14.32
C VAL A 518 -63.16 1.04 -15.18
N THR A 519 -63.50 -0.24 -15.24
CA THR A 519 -62.94 -1.33 -16.01
C THR A 519 -63.40 -1.29 -17.48
N THR A 520 -62.48 -1.67 -18.38
CA THR A 520 -62.69 -2.22 -19.74
C THR A 520 -62.76 -1.23 -20.93
N PRO A 521 -62.11 -1.52 -22.09
CA PRO A 521 -61.84 -0.56 -23.17
C PRO A 521 -62.66 -0.79 -24.47
N GLU A 522 -62.95 0.27 -25.23
CA GLU A 522 -63.12 0.31 -26.71
C GLU A 522 -63.53 1.74 -27.18
N PRO A 523 -63.44 2.11 -28.47
CA PRO A 523 -62.31 2.08 -29.42
C PRO A 523 -61.91 3.52 -29.88
N VAL A 524 -60.67 3.70 -30.34
CA VAL A 524 -60.18 4.99 -30.86
C VAL A 524 -60.60 5.18 -32.33
N LEU A 525 -61.31 6.27 -32.58
CA LEU A 525 -61.59 6.81 -33.92
C LEU A 525 -60.32 7.46 -34.48
N VAL A 526 -60.00 7.08 -35.72
CA VAL A 526 -58.87 7.59 -36.51
C VAL A 526 -59.09 9.06 -36.85
N THR A 527 -58.10 9.90 -36.54
CA THR A 527 -57.88 11.19 -37.23
C THR A 527 -56.40 11.35 -37.55
N GLU A 528 -56.18 11.80 -38.78
CA GLU A 528 -54.95 11.89 -39.56
C GLU A 528 -53.92 12.88 -38.97
N PRO A 529 -52.60 12.67 -39.17
CA PRO A 529 -51.58 13.51 -38.54
C PRO A 529 -51.24 14.77 -39.36
N GLU A 530 -51.17 15.92 -38.68
CA GLU A 530 -50.50 17.13 -39.19
C GLU A 530 -48.96 17.03 -39.05
N PRO A 531 -48.19 17.76 -39.88
CA PRO A 531 -46.83 17.38 -40.25
C PRO A 531 -45.76 17.78 -39.22
N MET A 532 -44.76 16.91 -39.05
CA MET A 532 -43.56 17.18 -38.25
C MET A 532 -42.68 18.30 -38.84
N PRO A 533 -42.03 19.12 -37.99
CA PRO A 533 -41.03 20.09 -38.42
C PRO A 533 -39.71 19.44 -38.85
N GLN A 534 -39.10 20.01 -39.88
CA GLN A 534 -37.85 19.55 -40.52
C GLN A 534 -36.64 19.54 -39.58
N PRO A 535 -35.69 18.60 -39.73
CA PRO A 535 -34.38 18.66 -39.07
C PRO A 535 -33.42 19.64 -39.77
N ALA A 536 -32.61 20.32 -38.97
CA ALA A 536 -31.52 21.21 -39.39
C ALA A 536 -30.40 20.47 -40.17
N PRO A 537 -29.64 21.16 -41.04
CA PRO A 537 -28.70 20.53 -41.97
C PRO A 537 -27.41 20.02 -41.31
N GLN A 538 -26.92 18.88 -41.82
CA GLN A 538 -25.65 18.25 -41.48
C GLN A 538 -24.46 19.05 -42.05
N PRO A 539 -23.30 19.08 -41.37
CA PRO A 539 -22.07 19.63 -41.95
C PRO A 539 -21.42 18.66 -42.96
N GLU A 540 -20.90 19.21 -44.06
CA GLU A 540 -20.16 18.52 -45.12
C GLU A 540 -18.87 17.83 -44.62
N PRO A 541 -18.42 16.75 -45.30
CA PRO A 541 -17.27 15.96 -44.88
C PRO A 541 -15.94 16.63 -45.26
N GLU A 542 -15.08 16.74 -44.25
CA GLU A 542 -13.68 17.15 -44.37
C GLU A 542 -12.85 16.08 -45.10
N GLN A 543 -11.85 16.57 -45.84
CA GLN A 543 -11.07 15.84 -46.82
C GLN A 543 -10.26 14.69 -46.22
N THR A 544 -10.19 13.60 -46.99
CA THR A 544 -9.45 12.37 -46.72
C THR A 544 -7.95 12.66 -46.72
N VAL A 545 -7.31 12.59 -45.56
CA VAL A 545 -5.85 12.51 -45.42
C VAL A 545 -5.45 11.04 -45.40
N THR A 546 -4.67 10.64 -46.40
CA THR A 546 -4.06 9.32 -46.52
C THR A 546 -3.18 9.02 -45.30
N PRO A 547 -3.33 7.89 -44.60
CA PRO A 547 -2.46 7.55 -43.49
C PRO A 547 -1.09 7.11 -44.01
N ALA A 548 -0.04 7.75 -43.50
CA ALA A 548 1.34 7.33 -43.65
C ALA A 548 1.56 5.96 -43.01
N ALA A 549 2.38 5.14 -43.67
CA ALA A 549 2.70 3.77 -43.29
C ALA A 549 3.23 3.64 -41.85
N GLU A 550 2.71 2.65 -41.13
CA GLU A 550 3.19 2.22 -39.82
C GLU A 550 4.63 1.66 -39.92
N PRO A 551 5.52 1.95 -38.95
CA PRO A 551 6.84 1.31 -38.89
C PRO A 551 6.72 -0.13 -38.38
N VAL A 552 7.08 -1.08 -39.23
CA VAL A 552 7.21 -2.51 -38.90
C VAL A 552 8.34 -2.70 -37.87
N MET A 553 8.01 -3.22 -36.69
CA MET A 553 9.00 -3.65 -35.70
C MET A 553 9.68 -4.95 -36.15
N VAL A 554 10.97 -4.88 -36.44
CA VAL A 554 11.83 -6.02 -36.80
C VAL A 554 12.23 -6.77 -35.52
N ARG A 555 12.11 -8.11 -35.55
CA ARG A 555 12.55 -9.02 -34.48
C ARG A 555 14.08 -8.99 -34.30
N PRO A 556 14.64 -9.25 -33.10
CA PRO A 556 16.07 -9.05 -32.81
C PRO A 556 17.07 -10.05 -33.41
N ASP A 557 16.67 -10.95 -34.33
CA ASP A 557 17.45 -12.15 -34.65
C ASP A 557 17.94 -12.24 -36.11
N VAL A 558 18.12 -11.12 -36.82
CA VAL A 558 18.62 -11.13 -38.21
C VAL A 558 19.67 -10.03 -38.43
N GLU A 559 20.89 -10.43 -38.78
CA GLU A 559 22.00 -9.53 -39.15
C GLU A 559 21.71 -8.75 -40.45
N PRO A 560 22.06 -7.47 -40.55
CA PRO A 560 21.85 -6.70 -41.78
C PRO A 560 22.93 -7.02 -42.82
N THR A 561 22.50 -7.14 -44.07
CA THR A 561 23.38 -7.27 -45.25
C THR A 561 23.80 -5.89 -45.73
N ASP A 562 25.10 -5.75 -46.03
CA ASP A 562 25.72 -4.55 -46.55
C ASP A 562 25.24 -4.17 -47.96
N ALA A 563 25.30 -2.86 -48.23
CA ALA A 563 25.24 -2.17 -49.52
C ALA A 563 23.88 -1.56 -49.96
N ALA A 564 23.74 -0.25 -49.74
CA ALA A 564 23.17 0.68 -50.73
C ALA A 564 23.58 2.14 -50.43
N ASP A 565 24.30 2.72 -51.39
CA ASP A 565 24.74 4.10 -51.51
C ASP A 565 23.62 5.13 -51.31
N TRP A 566 23.87 6.12 -50.45
CA TRP A 566 23.14 7.39 -50.42
C TRP A 566 24.12 8.55 -50.55
N THR A 567 24.31 9.05 -51.77
CA THR A 567 24.78 10.43 -51.98
C THR A 567 23.95 11.09 -53.08
N ASP A 568 23.05 11.99 -52.67
CA ASP A 568 22.54 13.05 -53.55
C ASP A 568 22.73 14.39 -52.84
N THR A 569 23.56 15.25 -53.42
CA THR A 569 23.59 16.69 -53.15
C THR A 569 23.81 17.41 -54.48
N ARG A 570 22.71 17.75 -55.15
CA ARG A 570 22.72 18.78 -56.20
C ARG A 570 22.32 20.12 -55.62
N ALA A 571 23.30 21.03 -55.55
CA ALA A 571 23.07 22.46 -55.65
C ALA A 571 22.70 22.81 -57.10
N ARG A 572 21.64 23.59 -57.30
CA ARG A 572 21.41 24.36 -58.53
C ARG A 572 21.20 25.83 -58.17
N ARG A 573 21.75 26.65 -59.08
CA ARG A 573 21.96 28.10 -59.07
C ARG A 573 20.74 28.94 -58.76
#